data_AF-A0A3A4V0U2-F1
#
_entry.id   AF-A0A3A4V0U2-F1
#
_cell.length_a   1.000
_cell.length_b   1.000
_cell.length_c   1.000
_cell.angle_alpha   90.00
_cell.angle_beta   90.00
_cell.angle_gamma   90.00
#
_symmetry.space_group_name_H-M   'P 1'
#
loop_
_entity.id
_entity.type
_entity.pdbx_description
1 polymer ?
#
loop_
_entity_poly.entity_id
_entity_poly.type
_entity_poly.pdbx_seq_one_letter_code
_entity_poly.pdbx_strand_id
1 'polypeptide(L)' 'MVEDFIREHSGDFKKRSLWEHLPRKMMYQTFCVIFDYLLESNKIGVDREGHVAWIWDPEGVKRLLSQPHLEWKSTQK' A
#
# COMPACT_ATOMS: atom_id res chain seq x y z
N MET A 1 -4.04 -8.65 -8.31
CA MET A 1 -3.53 -7.72 -9.36
C MET A 1 -2.80 -6.57 -8.66
N VAL A 2 -1.65 -6.07 -9.17
CA VAL A 2 -0.70 -5.10 -8.55
C VAL A 2 -0.64 -5.08 -7.01
N GLU A 3 -1.67 -4.60 -6.30
CA GLU A 3 -1.84 -4.71 -4.84
C GLU A 3 -1.47 -6.09 -4.29
N ASP A 4 -2.06 -7.18 -4.82
CA ASP A 4 -1.79 -8.53 -4.31
C ASP A 4 -0.34 -8.95 -4.54
N PHE A 5 0.24 -8.56 -5.68
CA PHE A 5 1.62 -8.84 -6.00
C PHE A 5 2.57 -8.11 -5.04
N ILE A 6 2.29 -6.84 -4.73
CA ILE A 6 3.07 -6.07 -3.75
C ILE A 6 2.92 -6.66 -2.34
N ARG A 7 1.73 -7.17 -1.99
CA ARG A 7 1.47 -7.80 -0.69
C ARG A 7 2.26 -9.10 -0.52
N GLU A 8 2.30 -9.94 -1.56
CA GLU A 8 3.03 -11.22 -1.56
C GLU A 8 4.56 -11.05 -1.63
N HIS A 9 5.03 -10.00 -2.32
CA HIS A 9 6.45 -9.71 -2.57
C HIS A 9 6.91 -8.40 -1.90
N SER A 10 6.40 -8.14 -0.70
CA SER A 10 6.62 -6.88 0.01
C SER A 10 8.11 -6.69 0.34
N GLY A 11 8.73 -5.65 -0.23
CA GLY A 11 10.14 -5.34 -0.04
C GLY A 11 11.09 -6.00 -1.06
N ASP A 12 10.59 -6.87 -1.94
CA ASP A 12 11.45 -7.60 -2.88
C ASP A 12 11.85 -6.77 -4.11
N PHE A 13 11.02 -5.81 -4.50
CA PHE A 13 11.13 -5.15 -5.80
C PHE A 13 11.13 -3.63 -5.73
N LYS A 14 11.92 -3.01 -6.61
CA LYS A 14 11.82 -1.57 -6.95
C LYS A 14 10.73 -1.34 -8.00
N LYS A 15 10.20 -0.12 -8.12
CA LYS A 15 9.06 0.25 -9.00
C LYS A 15 9.13 -0.37 -10.42
N ARG A 16 10.26 -0.25 -11.11
CA ARG A 16 10.44 -0.80 -12.47
C ARG A 16 10.45 -2.33 -12.49
N SER A 17 11.24 -2.96 -11.61
CA SER A 17 11.31 -4.42 -11.50
C SER A 17 9.95 -5.00 -11.16
N LEU A 18 9.20 -4.34 -10.28
CA LEU A 18 7.86 -4.74 -9.90
C LEU A 18 6.93 -4.82 -11.11
N TRP A 19 6.89 -3.77 -11.94
CA TRP A 19 6.15 -3.77 -13.20
C TRP A 19 6.60 -4.88 -14.17
N GLU A 20 7.90 -5.14 -14.26
CA GLU A 20 8.46 -6.18 -15.11
C GLU A 20 8.07 -7.60 -14.66
N HIS A 21 7.84 -7.82 -13.36
CA HIS A 21 7.50 -9.13 -12.79
C HIS A 21 6.00 -9.35 -12.56
N LEU A 22 5.14 -8.39 -12.92
CA LEU A 22 3.69 -8.56 -12.79
C LEU A 22 3.22 -9.81 -13.57
N PRO A 23 2.38 -10.68 -12.97
CA PRO A 23 1.89 -11.90 -13.62
C PRO A 23 1.12 -11.65 -14.92
N ARG A 24 0.50 -10.47 -15.04
CA ARG A 24 -0.14 -9.99 -16.27
C ARG A 24 0.55 -8.71 -16.70
N LYS A 25 1.07 -8.71 -17.93
CA LYS A 25 1.67 -7.51 -18.51
C LYS A 25 0.59 -6.45 -18.72
N MET A 26 0.83 -5.27 -18.19
CA MET A 26 0.01 -4.08 -18.39
C MET A 26 0.85 -2.94 -18.92
N MET A 27 0.20 -1.98 -19.58
CA MET A 27 0.84 -0.75 -20.02
C MET A 27 1.46 -0.03 -18.81
N TYR A 28 2.68 0.47 -19.00
CA TYR A 28 3.44 1.13 -17.93
C TYR A 28 2.69 2.33 -17.34
N GLN A 29 1.97 3.11 -18.16
CA GLN A 29 1.19 4.24 -17.70
C GLN A 29 0.09 3.83 -16.71
N THR A 30 -0.65 2.75 -17.01
CA THR A 30 -1.68 2.23 -16.11
C THR A 30 -1.07 1.74 -14.80
N PHE A 31 0.09 1.09 -14.87
CA PHE A 31 0.84 0.70 -13.68
C PHE A 31 1.22 1.92 -12.83
N CYS A 32 1.73 3.00 -13.44
CA CYS A 32 2.07 4.23 -12.71
C CYS A 32 0.87 4.82 -11.99
N VAL A 33 -0.29 4.93 -12.65
CA VAL A 33 -1.52 5.45 -12.02
C VAL A 33 -1.91 4.63 -10.79
N ILE A 34 -1.85 3.30 -10.88
CA ILE A 34 -2.15 2.42 -9.74
C ILE A 34 -1.10 2.59 -8.65
N PHE A 35 0.18 2.60 -9.02
CA PHE A 35 1.29 2.75 -8.08
C PHE A 35 1.17 4.04 -7.28
N ASP A 36 0.95 5.16 -7.96
CA ASP A 36 0.87 6.49 -7.36
C ASP A 36 -0.38 6.56 -6.43
N TYR A 37 -1.52 6.00 -6.85
CA TYR A 37 -2.70 5.86 -5.98
C TYR A 37 -2.40 5.06 -4.70
N LEU A 38 -1.68 3.93 -4.81
CA LEU A 38 -1.35 3.10 -3.64
C LEU A 38 -0.38 3.82 -2.70
N LEU A 39 0.54 4.62 -3.24
CA LEU A 39 1.49 5.40 -2.47
C LEU A 39 0.79 6.55 -1.73
N GLU A 40 -0.03 7.33 -2.44
CA GLU A 40 -0.79 8.45 -1.87
C GLU A 40 -1.81 8.00 -0.82
N SER A 41 -2.42 6.83 -1.02
CA SER A 41 -3.33 6.22 -0.04
C SER A 41 -2.62 5.55 1.14
N ASN A 42 -1.28 5.63 1.22
CA ASN A 42 -0.45 4.98 2.24
C ASN A 42 -0.68 3.46 2.35
N LYS A 43 -1.06 2.81 1.24
CA LYS A 43 -1.14 1.35 1.17
C LYS A 43 0.22 0.71 1.00
N ILE A 44 1.11 1.39 0.29
CA ILE A 44 2.48 0.97 0.05
C ILE A 44 3.46 2.05 0.52
N GLY A 45 4.64 1.63 0.93
CA GLY A 45 5.78 2.48 1.23
C GLY A 45 6.96 2.16 0.31
N VAL A 46 7.87 3.12 0.18
CA VAL A 46 9.14 2.94 -0.53
C VAL A 46 10.27 3.14 0.47
N ASP A 47 11.17 2.17 0.60
CA ASP A 47 12.30 2.26 1.50
C ASP A 47 13.40 3.20 0.96
N ARG A 48 14.50 3.35 1.71
CA ARG A 48 15.63 4.19 1.30
C ARG A 48 16.36 3.69 0.06
N GLU A 49 16.27 2.41 -0.25
CA GLU A 49 16.93 1.77 -1.39
C GLU A 49 16.03 1.71 -2.64
N GLY A 50 14.76 2.10 -2.50
CA GLY A 50 13.74 2.13 -3.54
C GLY A 50 12.86 0.88 -3.62
N HIS A 51 12.93 -0.05 -2.65
CA HIS A 51 12.06 -1.21 -2.59
C HIS A 51 10.66 -0.83 -2.12
N VAL A 52 9.68 -1.49 -2.70
CA VAL A 52 8.26 -1.22 -2.50
C VAL A 52 7.70 -2.26 -1.54
N ALA A 53 7.13 -1.82 -0.43
CA ALA A 53 6.55 -2.69 0.59
C ALA A 53 5.06 -2.36 0.81
N TRP A 54 4.25 -3.38 1.07
CA TRP A 54 2.89 -3.21 1.57
C TRP A 54 2.92 -2.83 3.05
N ILE A 55 2.26 -1.74 3.42
CA ILE A 55 2.27 -1.20 4.79
C ILE A 55 0.86 -1.11 5.42
N TRP A 56 -0.20 -1.37 4.65
CA TRP A 56 -1.56 -1.26 5.16
C TRP A 56 -2.01 -2.49 5.95
N ASP A 57 -2.33 -2.28 7.23
CA ASP A 57 -2.86 -3.30 8.15
C ASP A 57 -4.34 -3.03 8.49
N PRO A 58 -5.30 -3.58 7.71
CA PRO A 58 -6.72 -3.36 7.97
C PRO A 58 -7.20 -3.99 9.29
N GLU A 59 -6.61 -5.10 9.71
CA GLU A 59 -7.00 -5.78 10.95
C GLU A 59 -6.50 -5.01 12.18
N GLY A 60 -5.30 -4.45 12.10
CA GLY A 60 -4.78 -3.50 13.08
C GLY A 60 -5.67 -2.28 13.25
N VAL A 61 -6.07 -1.67 12.14
CA VAL A 61 -6.98 -0.51 12.15
C VAL A 61 -8.33 -0.90 12.76
N LYS A 62 -8.92 -2.03 12.34
CA LYS A 62 -10.19 -2.53 12.89
C LYS A 62 -10.12 -2.74 14.39
N ARG A 63 -9.04 -3.34 14.89
CA ARG A 63 -8.79 -3.55 16.33
C ARG A 63 -8.66 -2.24 17.10
N LEU A 64 -8.07 -1.21 16.51
CA LEU A 64 -7.94 0.11 17.14
C LEU A 64 -9.31 0.84 17.17
N LEU A 65 -10.06 0.80 16.07
CA LEU A 65 -11.38 1.42 15.98
C LEU A 65 -12.41 0.75 16.89
N SER A 66 -12.26 -0.54 17.22
CA SER A 66 -13.15 -1.24 18.15
C SER A 66 -12.89 -0.90 19.62
N GLN A 67 -11.91 -0.05 19.95
CA GLN A 67 -11.57 0.34 21.32
C GLN A 67 -12.19 1.71 21.64
N PRO A 68 -13.27 1.79 22.44
CA PRO A 68 -13.99 3.04 22.69
C PRO A 68 -13.15 4.15 23.34
N HIS A 69 -12.09 3.77 24.06
CA HIS A 69 -11.18 4.71 24.71
C HIS A 69 -10.16 5.35 23.76
N LEU A 70 -9.99 4.79 22.55
CA LEU A 70 -9.15 5.34 21.48
C LEU A 70 -9.97 6.15 20.46
N GLU A 71 -11.30 6.20 20.61
CA GLU A 71 -12.16 6.95 19.72
C GLU A 71 -11.80 8.45 19.76
N TRP A 72 -11.66 9.03 18.57
CA TRP A 72 -11.48 10.47 18.43
C TRP A 72 -12.76 11.18 18.88
N LYS A 73 -12.75 11.68 20.11
CA LYS A 73 -13.79 12.59 20.60
C LYS A 73 -13.46 13.99 20.08
N SER A 74 -13.84 14.30 18.84
CA SER A 74 -13.89 15.70 18.42
C SER A 74 -14.91 16.39 19.32
N THR A 75 -14.42 17.16 20.29
CA THR A 75 -15.26 17.94 21.19
C THR A 75 -16.19 18.84 20.37
N GLN A 76 -17.47 18.46 20.38
CA GLN A 76 -18.67 19.28 20.54
C GLN A 76 -18.43 20.78 20.36
N LYS A 77 -18.96 21.35 19.28
CA LYS A 77 -19.30 22.78 19.22
C LYS A 77 -20.78 22.94 19.54
#